data_AF-A0A821QWH9-F1
#
_entry.id   AF-A0A821QWH9-F1
#
_cell.length_a   1.000
_cell.length_b   1.000
_cell.length_c   1.000
_cell.angle_alpha   90.00
_cell.angle_beta   90.00
_cell.angle_gamma   90.00
#
_symmetry.space_group_name_H-M   'P 1'
#
loop_
_entity.id
_entity.type
_entity.pdbx_description
1 polymer ?
#
loop_
_entity_poly.entity_id
_entity_poly.type
_entity_poly.pdbx_seq_one_letter_code
_entity_poly.pdbx_strand_id
1 'polypeptide(L)'
;MKTLANDITEFINICLNEFHYDQYQLSIINEFKQKYNSNKVLWWFTQDSFIYHLLSKALNIKNYNLLIHMGFLIRDIYENLQKYQLKSSIQVYHG
;
A
#
# COMPACT_ATOMS: atom_id res chain seq x y z
N MET A 1 12.08 -4.86 19.44
CA MET A 1 11.75 -3.98 18.29
C MET A 1 11.29 -4.87 17.16
N LYS A 2 10.04 -4.74 16.68
CA LYS A 2 9.67 -5.35 15.39
C LYS A 2 10.50 -4.66 14.30
N THR A 3 11.03 -5.44 13.36
CA THR A 3 11.81 -4.93 12.23
C THR A 3 10.87 -4.68 11.05
N LEU A 4 11.22 -3.75 10.16
CA LEU A 4 10.44 -3.46 8.95
C LEU A 4 10.15 -4.72 8.11
N ALA A 5 11.12 -5.64 8.03
CA ALA A 5 10.97 -6.90 7.33
C ALA A 5 9.88 -7.80 7.95
N ASN A 6 9.72 -7.76 9.28
CA ASN A 6 8.67 -8.48 9.97
C ASN A 6 7.29 -7.85 9.68
N ASP A 7 7.20 -6.51 9.69
CA ASP A 7 5.95 -5.80 9.40
C ASP A 7 5.48 -6.04 7.95
N ILE A 8 6.40 -6.02 6.98
CA ILE A 8 6.10 -6.38 5.58
C ILE A 8 5.61 -7.83 5.48
N THR A 9 6.26 -8.77 6.19
CA THR A 9 5.87 -10.19 6.15
C THR A 9 4.48 -10.41 6.75
N GLU A 10 4.17 -9.77 7.88
CA GLU A 10 2.85 -9.82 8.50
C GLU A 10 1.77 -9.25 7.57
N PHE A 11 2.04 -8.10 6.94
CA PHE A 11 1.12 -7.50 5.98
C PHE A 11 0.88 -8.42 4.76
N ILE A 12 1.93 -9.04 4.22
CA ILE A 12 1.80 -9.96 3.09
C ILE A 12 0.96 -11.19 3.44
N ASN A 13 1.11 -11.74 4.64
CA ASN A 13 0.29 -12.86 5.09
C ASN A 13 -1.21 -12.49 5.17
N ILE A 14 -1.52 -11.27 5.62
CA ILE A 14 -2.91 -10.76 5.60
C ILE A 14 -3.43 -10.67 4.17
N CYS A 15 -2.62 -10.15 3.24
CA CYS A 15 -3.00 -10.03 1.83
C CYS A 15 -3.24 -11.39 1.18
N LEU A 16 -2.35 -12.37 1.41
CA LEU A 16 -2.50 -13.73 0.88
C LEU A 16 -3.80 -14.39 1.37
N ASN A 17 -4.21 -14.12 2.61
CA ASN A 17 -5.47 -14.62 3.15
C ASN A 17 -6.70 -13.91 2.55
N GLU A 18 -6.68 -12.57 2.38
CA GLU A 18 -7.79 -11.83 1.75
C GLU A 18 -7.99 -12.20 0.27
N PHE A 19 -6.91 -12.42 -0.47
CA PHE A 19 -6.92 -12.62 -1.93
C PHE A 19 -6.65 -14.08 -2.36
N HIS A 20 -6.86 -15.06 -1.49
CA HIS A 20 -6.51 -16.47 -1.77
C HIS A 20 -7.19 -17.08 -3.01
N TYR A 21 -8.31 -16.53 -3.47
CA TYR A 21 -9.05 -16.96 -4.66
C TYR A 21 -8.68 -16.18 -5.93
N ASP A 22 -7.97 -15.06 -5.81
CA ASP A 22 -7.61 -14.19 -6.93
C ASP A 22 -6.15 -14.42 -7.35
N GLN A 23 -5.97 -15.30 -8.35
CA GLN A 23 -4.64 -15.64 -8.86
C GLN A 23 -3.86 -14.43 -9.40
N TYR A 24 -4.56 -13.44 -9.95
CA TYR A 24 -3.93 -12.22 -10.44
C TYR A 24 -3.36 -11.42 -9.27
N GLN A 25 -4.16 -11.17 -8.24
CA GLN A 25 -3.68 -10.45 -7.04
C GLN A 25 -2.59 -11.23 -6.31
N LEU A 26 -2.66 -12.55 -6.22
CA LEU A 26 -1.60 -13.38 -5.65
C LEU A 26 -0.27 -13.23 -6.40
N SER A 27 -0.31 -13.11 -7.73
CA SER A 27 0.91 -12.86 -8.52
C SER A 27 1.53 -11.49 -8.19
N ILE A 28 0.70 -10.45 -8.06
CA ILE A 28 1.13 -9.09 -7.70
C ILE A 28 1.67 -9.06 -6.27
N ILE A 29 1.03 -9.74 -5.32
CA ILE A 29 1.49 -9.83 -3.92
C ILE A 29 2.88 -10.47 -3.84
N ASN A 30 3.11 -11.54 -4.62
CA ASN A 30 4.42 -12.19 -4.68
C ASN A 30 5.48 -11.28 -5.30
N GLU A 31 5.14 -10.55 -6.37
CA GLU A 31 6.04 -9.58 -6.97
C GLU A 31 6.38 -8.44 -6.00
N PHE A 32 5.36 -7.91 -5.32
CA PHE A 32 5.53 -6.89 -4.28
C PHE A 32 6.48 -7.39 -3.20
N LYS A 33 6.29 -8.61 -2.67
CA LYS A 33 7.17 -9.18 -1.64
C LYS A 33 8.65 -9.20 -2.05
N GLN A 34 8.94 -9.45 -3.33
CA GLN A 34 10.31 -9.55 -3.83
C GLN A 34 10.91 -8.20 -4.23
N LYS A 35 10.08 -7.29 -4.78
CA LYS A 35 10.53 -6.04 -5.40
C LYS A 35 10.16 -4.78 -4.61
N TYR A 36 9.59 -4.94 -3.41
CA TYR A 36 9.21 -3.80 -2.58
C TYR A 36 10.39 -2.86 -2.34
N ASN A 37 10.16 -1.58 -2.60
CA ASN A 37 11.10 -0.52 -2.32
C ASN A 37 10.31 0.74 -2.00
N SER A 38 10.65 1.42 -0.90
CA SER A 38 9.97 2.64 -0.46
C SER A 38 9.93 3.72 -1.54
N ASN A 39 10.95 3.81 -2.39
CA ASN A 39 10.99 4.78 -3.51
C ASN A 39 10.01 4.46 -4.66
N LYS A 40 9.47 3.26 -4.71
CA LYS A 40 8.52 2.79 -5.74
C LYS A 40 7.12 2.56 -5.17
N VAL A 41 6.85 2.94 -3.92
CA VAL A 41 5.56 2.70 -3.26
C VAL A 41 4.39 3.33 -4.01
N LEU A 42 4.58 4.52 -4.60
CA LEU A 42 3.53 5.19 -5.37
C LEU A 42 3.15 4.39 -6.62
N TRP A 43 4.11 3.73 -7.27
CA TRP A 43 3.82 2.87 -8.42
C TRP A 43 2.93 1.69 -8.02
N TRP A 44 3.22 1.05 -6.88
CA TRP A 44 2.35 -0.01 -6.36
C TRP A 44 0.97 0.51 -5.97
N PHE A 45 0.88 1.73 -5.45
CA PHE A 45 -0.39 2.36 -5.07
C PHE A 45 -1.24 2.81 -6.27
N THR A 46 -0.63 3.20 -7.39
CA THR A 46 -1.35 3.67 -8.58
C THR A 46 -1.61 2.57 -9.61
N GLN A 47 -0.85 1.47 -9.56
CA GLN A 47 -1.22 0.23 -10.25
C GLN A 47 -2.57 -0.27 -9.70
N ASP A 48 -3.35 -0.93 -10.54
CA ASP A 48 -4.61 -1.58 -10.16
C ASP A 48 -4.32 -2.83 -9.31
N SER A 49 -3.82 -2.58 -8.10
CA SER A 49 -3.20 -3.54 -7.21
C SER A 49 -3.99 -3.68 -5.91
N PHE A 50 -3.74 -4.78 -5.21
CA PHE A 50 -4.28 -5.05 -3.87
C PHE A 50 -4.09 -3.88 -2.89
N ILE A 51 -3.04 -3.06 -3.05
CA ILE A 51 -2.70 -1.98 -2.12
C ILE A 51 -3.73 -0.87 -2.15
N TYR A 52 -4.11 -0.41 -3.35
CA TYR A 52 -5.11 0.64 -3.49
C TYR A 52 -6.45 0.19 -2.91
N HIS A 53 -6.87 -1.04 -3.25
CA HIS A 53 -8.13 -1.60 -2.77
C HIS A 53 -8.14 -1.79 -1.25
N LEU A 54 -7.08 -2.38 -0.68
CA LEU A 54 -6.99 -2.60 0.77
C LEU A 54 -6.91 -1.29 1.53
N LEU A 55 -6.09 -0.32 1.09
CA LEU A 55 -5.95 0.94 1.81
C LEU A 55 -7.26 1.73 1.77
N SER A 56 -7.87 1.85 0.59
CA SER A 56 -9.15 2.54 0.41
C SER A 56 -10.24 1.90 1.26
N LYS A 57 -10.35 0.55 1.23
CA LYS A 57 -11.29 -0.19 2.06
C LYS A 57 -11.01 0.05 3.55
N ALA A 58 -9.77 -0.13 4.01
CA ALA A 58 -9.38 0.03 5.41
C ALA A 58 -9.70 1.42 5.96
N LEU A 59 -9.47 2.47 5.17
CA LEU A 59 -9.81 3.85 5.52
C LEU A 59 -11.34 4.05 5.60
N ASN A 60 -12.08 3.56 4.60
CA ASN A 60 -13.54 3.70 4.53
C ASN A 60 -14.25 3.02 5.71
N ILE A 61 -13.85 1.78 6.05
CA ILE A 61 -14.45 1.04 7.17
C ILE A 61 -13.75 1.28 8.51
N LYS A 62 -12.76 2.17 8.56
CA LYS A 62 -11.94 2.46 9.75
C LYS A 62 -11.35 1.19 10.39
N ASN A 63 -10.82 0.28 9.57
CA ASN A 63 -10.17 -0.93 10.07
C ASN A 63 -8.78 -0.58 10.62
N TYR A 64 -8.73 -0.13 11.88
CA TYR A 64 -7.49 0.27 12.55
C TYR A 64 -6.45 -0.85 12.59
N ASN A 65 -6.89 -2.11 12.75
CA ASN A 65 -5.97 -3.25 12.76
C ASN A 65 -5.22 -3.35 11.43
N LEU A 66 -5.92 -3.27 10.31
CA LEU A 66 -5.29 -3.29 8.99
C LEU A 66 -4.42 -2.05 8.75
N LEU A 67 -4.89 -0.86 9.14
CA LEU A 67 -4.12 0.39 8.99
C LEU A 67 -2.79 0.36 9.76
N ILE A 68 -2.75 -0.25 10.94
CA ILE A 68 -1.50 -0.43 11.71
C ILE A 68 -0.51 -1.32 10.93
N HIS A 69 -0.97 -2.41 10.33
CA HIS A 69 -0.11 -3.29 9.51
C HIS A 69 0.35 -2.61 8.22
N MET A 70 -0.46 -1.68 7.69
CA MET A 70 -0.09 -0.84 6.54
C MET A 70 0.73 0.39 6.93
N GLY A 71 1.09 0.57 8.20
CA GLY A 71 1.73 1.79 8.70
C GLY A 71 3.04 2.13 7.98
N PHE A 72 3.87 1.12 7.68
CA PHE A 72 5.10 1.32 6.90
C PHE A 72 4.80 1.86 5.49
N LEU A 73 3.78 1.30 4.84
CA LEU A 73 3.39 1.65 3.48
C LEU A 73 2.77 3.04 3.44
N ILE A 74 1.93 3.38 4.42
CA ILE A 74 1.36 4.73 4.57
C ILE A 74 2.47 5.76 4.78
N ARG A 75 3.47 5.44 5.62
CA ARG A 75 4.63 6.31 5.83
C ARG A 75 5.40 6.54 4.53
N ASP A 76 5.72 5.47 3.81
CA ASP A 76 6.46 5.56 2.55
C ASP A 76 5.66 6.34 1.49
N ILE A 77 4.34 6.15 1.39
CA ILE A 77 3.47 6.93 0.50
C ILE A 77 3.56 8.41 0.86
N TYR A 78 3.41 8.75 2.15
CA TYR A 78 3.45 10.13 2.61
C TYR A 78 4.80 10.80 2.31
N GLU A 79 5.91 10.14 2.60
CA GLU A 79 7.26 10.64 2.30
C GLU A 79 7.45 10.88 0.79
N ASN A 80 6.95 9.97 -0.06
CA ASN A 80 7.00 10.18 -1.51
C ASN A 80 6.09 11.32 -1.98
N LEU A 81 4.88 11.47 -1.41
CA LEU A 81 3.98 12.58 -1.75
C LEU A 81 4.60 13.92 -1.36
N GLN A 82 5.26 14.02 -0.21
CA GLN A 82 6.01 15.23 0.17
C GLN A 82 7.12 15.55 -0.83
N LYS A 83 7.84 14.53 -1.31
CA LYS A 83 8.92 14.70 -2.30
C LYS A 83 8.40 15.26 -3.63
N TYR A 84 7.21 14.84 -4.07
CA TYR A 84 6.60 15.28 -5.32
C TYR A 84 5.53 16.36 -5.13
N GLN A 85 5.47 16.98 -3.93
CA GLN A 85 4.46 17.98 -3.63
C GLN A 85 4.62 19.22 -4.51
N LEU A 86 3.53 19.61 -5.17
CA LEU A 86 3.49 20.85 -5.94
C LEU A 86 3.57 22.05 -4.99
N LYS A 87 4.46 22.99 -5.29
CA LYS A 87 4.68 24.20 -4.48
C LYS A 87 3.62 25.27 -4.71
N SER A 88 2.89 25.19 -5.82
CA SER A 88 1.86 26.13 -6.21
C SER A 88 0.48 25.51 -6.06
N SER A 89 -0.53 26.35 -5.83
CA SER A 89 -1.93 25.93 -5.91
C SER A 89 -2.24 25.45 -7.33
N ILE A 90 -3.02 24.37 -7.43
CA ILE A 90 -3.50 23.82 -8.70
C ILE A 90 -4.99 23.52 -8.59
N GLN A 91 -5.67 23.58 -9.72
CA GLN A 91 -7.06 23.13 -9.84
C GLN A 91 -7.06 21.69 -10.37
N VAL A 92 -7.81 20.82 -9.69
CA VAL A 92 -8.00 19.42 -10.10
C VAL A 92 -9.48 19.13 -10.30
N TYR A 93 -9.78 18.18 -11.18
CA TYR A 93 -11.14 17.72 -11.44
C TYR A 93 -11.20 16.22 -11.13
N HIS A 94 -12.27 15.80 -10.47
CA HIS A 94 -12.62 14.39 -10.24
C HIS A 94 -14.06 14.23 -10.72
N GLY A 95 -14.26 13.31 -11.66
CA GLY A 95 -15.57 12.95 -12.21
C GLY A 95 -16.29 11.90 -11.38
#